data_AF-A0A8X6SVS2-F1
#
_entry.id   AF-A0A8X6SVS2-F1
#
_cell.length_a   1.000
_cell.length_b   1.000
_cell.length_c   1.000
_cell.angle_alpha   90.00
_cell.angle_beta   90.00
_cell.angle_gamma   90.00
#
_symmetry.space_group_name_H-M   'P 1'
#
loop_
_entity.id
_entity.type
_entity.pdbx_description
1 polymer ?
#
loop_
_entity_poly.entity_id
_entity_poly.type
_entity_poly.pdbx_seq_one_letter_code
_entity_poly.pdbx_strand_id
1 'polypeptide(L)'
;MVSKPDDQLARYLAAEGIKWKFIHPRSPNFGGLWEAAIKSFKYHLKRVMRGINLTYEEFLTVIVQIEGMLNSQPLCPLSANENDFEVLTPVPFLINRSLNSIIEPNLINIQELP
;
A
#
# COMPACT_ATOMS: atom_id res chain seq x y z
N MET A 1 -5.34 3.70 27.11
CA MET A 1 -5.62 3.53 25.66
C MET A 1 -5.63 4.91 25.05
N VAL A 2 -4.77 5.17 24.05
CA VAL A 2 -4.68 6.50 23.41
C VAL A 2 -5.96 6.71 22.60
N SER A 3 -6.77 7.68 23.00
CA SER A 3 -8.09 7.98 22.39
C SER A 3 -8.05 9.18 21.45
N LYS A 4 -6.92 9.90 21.40
CA LYS A 4 -6.70 11.04 20.49
C LYS A 4 -5.24 11.05 20.00
N PRO A 5 -4.97 11.45 18.74
CA PRO A 5 -3.61 11.75 18.32
C PRO A 5 -3.05 12.90 19.19
N ASP A 6 -1.73 12.95 19.34
CA ASP A 6 -1.07 14.10 19.97
C ASP A 6 -1.22 15.37 19.12
N ASP A 7 -0.90 16.53 19.70
CA ASP A 7 -1.16 17.82 19.06
C ASP A 7 -0.31 18.07 17.80
N GLN A 8 0.87 17.44 17.68
CA GLN A 8 1.68 17.55 16.47
C GLN A 8 1.05 16.72 15.35
N LEU A 9 0.72 15.46 15.63
CA LEU A 9 0.06 14.58 14.69
C LEU A 9 -1.33 15.11 14.29
N ALA A 10 -2.11 15.61 15.23
CA ALA A 10 -3.43 16.18 14.95
C ALA A 10 -3.36 17.38 13.98
N ARG A 11 -2.38 18.27 14.16
CA ARG A 11 -2.16 19.41 13.26
C ARG A 11 -1.77 18.97 11.86
N TYR A 12 -0.87 18.00 11.74
CA TYR A 12 -0.48 17.41 10.45
C TYR A 12 -1.70 16.80 9.74
N LEU A 13 -2.45 15.93 10.44
CA LEU A 13 -3.63 15.28 9.87
C LEU A 13 -4.69 16.30 9.42
N ALA A 14 -4.88 17.38 10.18
CA ALA A 14 -5.80 18.45 9.80
C ALA A 14 -5.32 19.23 8.56
N ALA A 15 -4.02 19.55 8.48
CA ALA A 15 -3.43 20.23 7.33
C ALA A 15 -3.56 19.39 6.04
N GLU A 16 -3.40 18.08 6.15
CA GLU A 16 -3.55 17.13 5.04
C GLU A 16 -5.02 16.71 4.78
N GLY A 17 -5.98 17.23 5.55
CA GLY A 17 -7.40 16.83 5.43
C GLY A 17 -7.68 15.36 5.79
N ILE A 18 -6.79 14.70 6.53
CA ILE A 18 -6.88 13.29 6.91
C ILE A 18 -7.73 13.13 8.17
N LYS A 19 -8.83 12.37 8.07
CA LYS A 19 -9.66 12.01 9.22
C LYS A 19 -9.17 10.71 9.87
N TRP A 20 -8.51 10.84 11.03
CA TRP A 20 -8.12 9.68 11.84
C TRP A 20 -9.33 9.03 12.54
N LYS A 21 -9.40 7.69 12.50
CA LYS A 21 -10.42 6.91 13.19
C LYS A 21 -9.76 5.75 13.94
N PHE A 22 -9.97 5.68 15.25
CA PHE A 22 -9.57 4.51 16.04
C PHE A 22 -10.58 3.38 15.84
N ILE A 23 -10.10 2.14 15.93
CA ILE A 23 -10.95 0.97 15.95
C ILE A 23 -11.63 0.89 17.30
N HIS A 24 -12.89 0.44 17.33
CA HIS A 24 -13.61 0.28 18.57
C HIS A 24 -12.89 -0.70 19.51
N PRO A 25 -12.82 -0.41 20.83
CA PRO A 25 -12.35 -1.37 21.81
C PRO A 25 -13.16 -2.67 21.67
N ARG A 26 -12.47 -3.82 21.68
CA ARG A 26 -13.07 -5.17 21.54
C ARG A 26 -13.67 -5.48 20.16
N SER A 27 -13.19 -4.83 19.10
CA SER A 27 -13.54 -5.18 17.72
C SER A 27 -12.32 -5.69 16.94
N PRO A 28 -11.71 -6.83 17.34
CA PRO A 28 -10.48 -7.33 16.70
C PRO A 28 -10.67 -7.64 15.20
N ASN A 29 -11.91 -7.97 14.81
CA ASN A 29 -12.29 -8.31 13.44
C ASN A 29 -12.10 -7.12 12.48
N PHE A 30 -12.15 -5.88 12.98
CA PHE A 30 -11.95 -4.69 12.14
C PHE A 30 -10.53 -4.61 11.59
N GLY A 31 -9.59 -5.39 12.15
CA GLY A 31 -8.19 -5.42 11.75
C GLY A 31 -7.71 -6.54 10.88
N GLY A 32 -8.58 -7.49 10.53
CA GLY A 32 -8.17 -8.69 9.83
C GLY A 32 -7.39 -8.41 8.53
N LEU A 33 -7.78 -7.38 7.77
CA LEU A 33 -7.14 -7.07 6.48
C LEU A 33 -5.70 -6.57 6.64
N TRP A 34 -5.45 -5.58 7.50
CA TRP A 34 -4.08 -5.08 7.71
C TRP A 34 -3.23 -6.11 8.46
N GLU A 35 -3.81 -6.89 9.38
CA GLU A 35 -3.11 -7.98 10.07
C GLU A 35 -2.68 -9.08 9.09
N ALA A 36 -3.55 -9.43 8.13
CA ALA A 36 -3.21 -10.35 7.05
C ALA A 36 -2.07 -9.80 6.17
N ALA A 37 -2.12 -8.51 5.80
CA ALA A 37 -1.03 -7.87 5.05
C ALA A 37 0.30 -7.91 5.82
N ILE A 38 0.30 -7.57 7.12
CA ILE A 38 1.48 -7.65 8.00
C ILE A 38 2.00 -9.09 8.09
N LYS A 39 1.10 -10.08 8.18
CA LYS A 39 1.45 -11.49 8.23
C LYS A 39 2.14 -11.94 6.93
N SER A 40 1.59 -11.57 5.77
CA SER A 40 2.18 -11.88 4.46
C SER A 40 3.54 -11.22 4.28
N PHE A 41 3.67 -9.94 4.63
CA PHE A 41 4.96 -9.25 4.59
C PHE A 41 6.02 -9.96 5.44
N LYS A 42 5.71 -10.23 6.72
CA LYS A 42 6.62 -10.94 7.63
C LYS A 42 6.96 -12.34 7.13
N TYR A 43 6.03 -13.02 6.47
CA TYR A 43 6.27 -14.33 5.88
C TYR A 43 7.36 -14.28 4.82
N HIS A 44 7.28 -13.35 3.86
CA HIS A 44 8.30 -13.18 2.83
C HIS A 44 9.63 -12.72 3.41
N LEU A 45 9.60 -11.71 4.29
CA LEU A 45 10.80 -11.15 4.91
C LEU A 45 11.60 -12.22 5.67
N LYS A 46 10.93 -13.04 6.48
CA LYS A 46 11.55 -14.14 7.23
C LYS A 46 12.13 -15.24 6.35
N ARG A 47 11.75 -15.34 5.07
CA ARG A 47 12.32 -16.32 4.14
C ARG A 47 13.57 -15.76 3.46
N VAL A 48 13.56 -14.47 3.13
CA VAL A 48 14.71 -13.80 2.51
C VAL A 48 15.85 -13.63 3.51
N MET A 49 15.56 -13.19 4.75
CA MET A 49 16.59 -12.87 5.74
C MET A 49 17.23 -14.08 6.44
N ARG A 50 16.91 -15.32 6.07
CA ARG A 50 17.38 -16.50 6.84
C ARG A 50 18.90 -16.64 6.75
N GLY A 51 19.60 -16.31 7.84
CA GLY A 51 21.04 -16.55 7.99
C GLY A 51 21.94 -15.54 7.27
N ILE A 52 21.38 -14.43 6.80
CA ILE A 52 22.13 -13.36 6.12
C ILE A 52 22.02 -12.05 6.89
N ASN A 53 23.15 -11.37 7.03
CA ASN A 53 23.19 -9.99 7.50
C ASN A 53 23.13 -9.09 6.28
N LEU A 54 22.05 -8.33 6.16
CA LEU A 54 21.86 -7.38 5.08
C LEU A 54 22.43 -6.02 5.50
N THR A 55 23.12 -5.36 4.57
CA THR A 55 23.35 -3.91 4.62
C THR A 55 22.02 -3.16 4.56
N TYR A 56 22.07 -1.86 4.81
CA TYR A 56 20.88 -1.01 4.75
C TYR A 56 20.26 -1.02 3.35
N GLU A 57 21.09 -0.90 2.32
CA GLU A 57 20.69 -0.84 0.92
C GLU A 57 20.07 -2.18 0.46
N GLU A 58 20.66 -3.30 0.88
CA GLU A 58 20.12 -4.63 0.59
C GLU A 58 18.77 -4.84 1.31
N PHE A 59 18.67 -4.43 2.58
CA PHE A 59 17.42 -4.52 3.32
C PHE A 59 16.31 -3.68 2.69
N LEU A 60 16.61 -2.44 2.28
CA LEU A 60 15.68 -1.58 1.57
C LEU A 60 15.21 -2.24 0.26
N THR A 61 16.14 -2.80 -0.51
CA THR A 61 15.83 -3.51 -1.75
C THR A 61 14.88 -4.68 -1.49
N VAL A 62 15.15 -5.49 -0.47
CA VAL A 62 14.28 -6.61 -0.08
C VAL A 62 12.88 -6.13 0.30
N ILE A 63 12.76 -5.04 1.05
CA ILE A 63 11.44 -4.48 1.42
C ILE A 63 10.66 -4.05 0.16
N VAL A 64 11.30 -3.31 -0.75
CA VAL A 64 10.67 -2.83 -1.99
C VAL A 64 10.23 -4.00 -2.87
N GLN A 65 11.02 -5.07 -2.95
CA GLN A 65 10.64 -6.29 -3.67
C GLN A 65 9.42 -6.97 -3.04
N ILE A 66 9.40 -7.11 -1.72
CA ILE A 66 8.25 -7.70 -1.01
C ILE A 66 7.00 -6.85 -1.20
N GLU A 67 7.12 -5.52 -1.11
CA GLU A 67 6.03 -4.59 -1.39
C GLU A 67 5.49 -4.79 -2.81
N GLY A 68 6.36 -4.80 -3.81
CA GLY A 68 5.99 -5.04 -5.20
C GLY A 68 5.26 -6.37 -5.40
N MET A 69 5.73 -7.43 -4.72
CA MET A 69 5.07 -8.75 -4.75
C MET A 69 3.67 -8.70 -4.14
N LEU A 70 3.51 -8.10 -2.95
CA LEU A 70 2.21 -8.01 -2.27
C LEU A 70 1.22 -7.17 -3.07
N ASN A 71 1.69 -6.06 -3.66
CA ASN A 71 0.83 -5.17 -4.43
C ASN A 71 0.48 -5.74 -5.82
N SER A 72 1.30 -6.62 -6.38
CA SER A 72 1.04 -7.29 -7.66
C SER A 72 0.26 -8.61 -7.52
N GLN A 73 -0.02 -9.05 -6.28
CA GLN A 73 -0.71 -10.31 -6.03
C GLN A 73 -2.16 -10.25 -6.55
N PRO A 74 -2.61 -11.20 -7.39
CA PRO A 74 -3.99 -11.24 -7.87
C PRO A 74 -4.99 -11.43 -6.72
N LEU A 75 -6.03 -10.59 -6.69
CA LEU A 75 -7.15 -10.68 -5.75
C LEU A 75 -8.33 -11.46 -6.34
N CYS A 76 -8.74 -11.10 -7.55
CA CYS A 76 -9.82 -11.76 -8.29
C CYS A 76 -9.70 -11.48 -9.79
N PRO A 77 -10.30 -12.31 -10.66
CA PRO A 77 -10.50 -11.97 -12.07
C PRO A 77 -11.31 -10.68 -12.22
N LEU A 78 -11.00 -9.89 -13.24
CA LEU A 78 -11.81 -8.70 -13.59
C LEU A 78 -13.05 -9.05 -14.41
N SER A 79 -13.06 -10.24 -15.01
CA SER A 79 -14.10 -10.72 -15.92
C SER A 79 -14.45 -12.17 -15.64
N ALA A 80 -15.67 -12.57 -16.01
CA ALA A 80 -16.11 -13.97 -15.99
C ALA A 80 -15.77 -14.71 -17.31
N ASN A 81 -15.21 -14.02 -18.30
CA ASN A 81 -14.79 -14.61 -19.56
C ASN A 81 -13.52 -15.45 -19.35
N GLU A 82 -13.57 -16.72 -19.72
CA GLU A 82 -12.45 -17.66 -19.59
C GLU A 82 -11.24 -17.30 -20.47
N ASN A 83 -11.43 -16.49 -21.51
CA ASN A 83 -10.37 -15.99 -22.37
C ASN A 83 -9.78 -14.65 -21.91
N ASP A 84 -10.30 -14.08 -20.82
CA ASP A 84 -9.80 -12.84 -20.24
C ASP A 84 -8.91 -13.16 -19.04
N PHE A 85 -7.62 -12.83 -19.17
CA PHE A 85 -6.60 -13.10 -18.15
C PHE A 85 -6.31 -11.89 -17.26
N GLU A 86 -7.09 -10.81 -17.38
CA GLU A 86 -6.93 -9.64 -16.53
C GLU A 86 -7.38 -9.93 -15.09
N VAL A 87 -6.53 -9.52 -14.14
CA VAL A 87 -6.74 -9.72 -12.71
C VAL A 87 -6.70 -8.40 -11.97
N LEU A 88 -7.60 -8.26 -11.01
CA LEU A 88 -7.57 -7.16 -10.07
C LEU A 88 -6.42 -7.41 -9.09
N THR A 89 -5.48 -6.47 -9.02
CA THR A 89 -4.40 -6.46 -8.03
C THR A 89 -4.60 -5.26 -7.09
N PRO A 90 -3.88 -5.20 -5.94
CA PRO A 90 -3.89 -4.01 -5.09
C PRO A 90 -3.33 -2.74 -5.74
N VAL A 91 -2.35 -2.83 -6.66
CA VAL A 91 -1.63 -1.65 -7.20
C VAL A 91 -2.56 -0.53 -7.69
N PRO A 92 -3.57 -0.78 -8.56
CA PRO A 92 -4.43 0.27 -9.09
C PRO A 92 -5.12 1.12 -8.01
N PHE A 93 -5.41 0.55 -6.83
CA PHE A 93 -5.99 1.29 -5.71
C PHE A 93 -4.99 2.24 -5.03
N LEU A 94 -3.69 1.91 -5.06
CA LEU A 94 -2.64 2.75 -4.48
C LEU A 94 -2.29 3.93 -5.38
N ILE A 95 -2.27 3.71 -6.69
CA ILE A 95 -1.94 4.74 -7.68
C ILE A 95 -3.18 5.51 -8.17
N ASN A 96 -4.37 5.11 -7.73
CA ASN A 96 -5.68 5.63 -8.14
C ASN A 96 -5.88 5.70 -9.67
N ARG A 97 -5.28 4.74 -10.39
CA ARG A 97 -5.34 4.65 -11.85
C ARG A 97 -5.08 3.22 -12.31
N SER A 98 -5.45 2.90 -13.55
CA SER A 98 -5.08 1.61 -14.15
C SER A 98 -3.56 1.53 -14.32
N LEU A 99 -2.98 0.35 -14.13
CA LEU A 99 -1.58 0.08 -14.45
C LEU A 99 -1.25 0.37 -15.93
N ASN A 100 -2.23 0.19 -16.80
CA ASN A 100 -2.12 0.43 -18.24
C ASN A 100 -2.54 1.85 -18.64
N SER A 101 -2.84 2.73 -17.67
CA SER A 101 -3.17 4.12 -17.98
C SER A 101 -1.95 4.87 -18.49
N ILE A 102 -2.18 5.78 -19.44
CA ILE A 102 -1.14 6.69 -19.92
C ILE A 102 -0.65 7.52 -18.72
N ILE A 103 0.66 7.68 -18.59
CA ILE A 103 1.25 8.52 -17.55
C ILE A 103 0.76 9.95 -17.79
N GLU A 104 -0.01 10.50 -16.84
CA GLU A 104 -0.41 11.91 -16.91
C GLU A 104 0.83 12.79 -17.01
N PRO A 105 0.88 13.73 -17.98
CA PRO A 105 2.02 14.62 -18.11
C PRO A 105 2.16 15.45 -16.84
N ASN A 106 3.40 15.66 -16.41
CA ASN A 106 3.68 16.50 -15.25
C ASN A 106 3.30 17.96 -15.57
N LEU A 107 2.16 18.42 -15.04
CA LEU A 107 1.61 19.75 -15.34
C LEU A 107 2.30 20.88 -14.58
N ILE A 108 3.29 20.58 -13.71
CA ILE A 108 3.89 21.56 -12.77
C ILE A 108 4.68 22.66 -13.50
N ASN A 109 5.05 22.44 -14.77
CA ASN A 109 5.82 23.39 -15.59
C ASN A 109 5.13 23.76 -16.92
N ILE A 110 3.83 23.52 -17.06
CA ILE A 110 3.12 23.98 -18.26
C ILE A 110 2.83 25.46 -18.05
N GLN A 111 3.64 26.29 -18.70
CA GLN A 111 3.37 27.70 -18.87
C GLN A 111 2.02 27.80 -19.59
N GLU A 112 1.01 28.39 -18.94
CA GLU A 112 -0.30 28.61 -19.57
C GLU A 112 -0.05 29.29 -20.92
N LEU A 113 -0.50 28.62 -21.99
CA LEU A 113 -0.43 29.20 -23.32
C LEU A 113 -1.30 30.47 -23.33
N PRO A 114 -0.82 31.55 -23.99
CA PRO A 114 -1.48 32.85 -24.00
C PRO A 114 -2.88 32.84 -24.61
#